data_AF-A0AA38CM76-F1
#
_entry.id   AF-A0AA38CM76-F1
#
_cell.length_a   1.000
_cell.length_b   1.000
_cell.length_c   1.000
_cell.angle_alpha   90.00
_cell.angle_beta   90.00
_cell.angle_gamma   90.00
#
_symmetry.space_group_name_H-M   'P 1'
#
loop_
_entity.id
_entity.type
_entity.pdbx_description
1 polymer ?
#
loop_
_entity_poly.entity_id
_entity_poly.type
_entity_poly.pdbx_seq_one_letter_code
_entity_poly.pdbx_strand_id
1 'polypeptide(L)'
;MGEAQIEGILKVRIVKGTNLAVRDLRSSDPYVVVRLGHQKVKTRVIKKDLNPTWDEELSLYIPHSTPLLLKLEVFDKDLLSRDDKMGN
;
A
#
# COMPACT_ATOMS: atom_id res chain seq x y z
N MET A 1 -26.03 -10.49 -13.66
CA MET A 1 -24.75 -10.10 -13.02
C MET A 1 -23.84 -9.65 -14.15
N GLY A 2 -23.57 -8.35 -14.26
CA GLY A 2 -22.73 -7.82 -15.35
C GLY A 2 -21.26 -8.05 -15.07
N GLU A 3 -20.51 -8.51 -16.06
CA GLU A 3 -19.06 -8.61 -15.97
C GLU A 3 -18.47 -7.20 -15.81
N ALA A 4 -17.54 -7.03 -14.88
CA ALA A 4 -16.83 -5.77 -14.74
C ALA A 4 -15.94 -5.59 -15.98
N GLN A 5 -16.26 -4.61 -16.82
CA GLN A 5 -15.46 -4.28 -18.00
C GLN A 5 -14.15 -3.60 -17.57
N ILE A 6 -13.02 -4.21 -17.92
CA ILE A 6 -11.67 -3.77 -17.58
C ILE A 6 -11.09 -3.00 -18.76
N GLU A 7 -10.63 -1.76 -18.53
CA GLU A 7 -9.95 -0.93 -19.54
C GLU A 7 -8.45 -1.20 -19.62
N GLY A 8 -7.84 -1.68 -18.53
CA GLY A 8 -6.42 -1.97 -18.49
C GLY A 8 -5.91 -2.44 -17.13
N ILE A 9 -4.59 -2.56 -17.02
CA ILE A 9 -3.89 -2.94 -15.80
C ILE A 9 -2.97 -1.78 -15.40
N LEU A 10 -3.18 -1.25 -14.20
CA LEU A 10 -2.27 -0.30 -13.57
C LEU A 10 -1.22 -1.07 -12.77
N LYS A 11 0.05 -0.92 -13.17
CA LYS A 11 1.21 -1.44 -12.44
C LYS A 11 1.81 -0.33 -11.59
N VAL A 12 1.91 -0.57 -10.28
CA VAL A 12 2.46 0.36 -9.31
C VAL A 12 3.69 -0.29 -8.67
N ARG A 13 4.87 0.23 -8.97
CA ARG A 13 6.12 -0.22 -8.35
C ARG A 13 6.40 0.61 -7.10
N ILE A 14 6.30 -0.01 -5.94
CA ILE A 14 6.65 0.58 -4.65
C ILE A 14 8.12 0.29 -4.38
N VAL A 15 8.96 1.31 -4.54
CA VAL A 15 10.43 1.15 -4.47
C VAL A 15 10.91 1.18 -3.03
N LYS A 16 10.77 2.31 -2.33
CA LYS A 16 11.28 2.50 -0.97
C LYS A 16 10.52 3.57 -0.18
N GLY A 17 10.62 3.48 1.14
CA GLY A 17 10.28 4.54 2.10
C GLY A 17 11.56 5.24 2.56
N THR A 18 11.45 6.46 3.06
CA THR A 18 12.61 7.20 3.58
C THR A 18 12.19 8.01 4.79
N ASN A 19 12.94 7.88 5.89
CA ASN A 19 12.67 8.54 7.17
C ASN A 19 11.21 8.41 7.61
N LEU A 20 10.67 7.19 7.59
CA LEU A 20 9.33 6.92 8.08
C LEU A 20 9.23 7.23 9.58
N ALA A 21 8.02 7.55 10.03
CA ALA A 21 7.76 7.83 11.43
C ALA A 21 8.06 6.60 12.30
N VAL A 22 8.58 6.80 13.50
CA VAL A 22 8.66 5.73 14.51
C VAL A 22 7.27 5.56 15.13
N ARG A 23 6.70 4.36 15.06
CA ARG A 23 5.43 4.02 15.71
C ARG A 23 5.55 2.88 16.72
N ASP A 24 6.60 2.07 16.66
CA ASP A 24 7.05 1.20 17.76
C ASP A 24 7.98 1.93 18.76
N LEU A 25 8.52 1.18 19.74
CA LEU A 25 9.51 1.64 20.71
C LEU A 25 10.72 2.38 20.11
N ARG A 26 11.24 1.90 18.97
CA ARG A 26 12.46 2.44 18.33
C ARG A 26 12.43 2.43 16.80
N SER A 27 11.41 1.83 16.19
CA SER A 27 11.31 1.66 14.73
C SER A 27 9.84 1.57 14.31
N SER A 28 9.58 1.08 13.11
CA SER A 28 8.31 0.55 12.64
C SER A 28 8.55 -0.68 11.75
N ASP A 29 7.50 -1.47 11.55
CA ASP A 29 7.34 -2.57 10.60
C ASP A 29 6.49 -2.11 9.38
N PRO A 30 7.00 -1.22 8.50
CA PRO A 30 6.17 -0.56 7.50
C PRO A 30 5.76 -1.43 6.32
N TYR A 31 4.55 -1.17 5.81
CA TYR A 31 4.04 -1.65 4.53
C TYR A 31 3.16 -0.61 3.84
N VAL A 32 3.01 -0.71 2.52
CA VAL A 32 2.18 0.20 1.73
C VAL A 32 0.92 -0.50 1.27
N VAL A 33 -0.23 0.15 1.43
CA VAL A 33 -1.52 -0.24 0.87
C VAL A 33 -1.81 0.66 -0.31
N VAL A 34 -2.12 0.05 -1.45
CA VAL A 34 -2.58 0.74 -2.66
C VAL A 34 -4.05 0.43 -2.87
N ARG A 35 -4.87 1.48 -3.02
CA ARG A 35 -6.31 1.37 -3.24
C ARG A 35 -6.71 2.04 -4.55
N LEU A 36 -7.53 1.36 -5.33
CA LEU A 36 -8.15 1.88 -6.55
C LEU A 36 -9.63 1.45 -6.57
N GLY A 37 -10.51 2.38 -6.22
CA GLY A 37 -11.93 2.07 -5.99
C GLY A 37 -12.11 1.02 -4.88
N HIS A 38 -12.68 -0.13 -5.20
CA HIS A 38 -12.86 -1.24 -4.26
C HIS A 38 -11.66 -2.19 -4.17
N GLN A 39 -10.67 -2.05 -5.07
CA GLN A 39 -9.48 -2.89 -5.04
C GLN A 39 -8.51 -2.39 -3.98
N LYS A 40 -7.94 -3.35 -3.24
CA LYS A 40 -6.92 -3.11 -2.22
C LYS A 40 -5.82 -4.16 -2.37
N VAL A 41 -4.61 -3.70 -2.66
CA VAL A 41 -3.39 -4.52 -2.68
C VAL A 41 -2.38 -3.93 -1.71
N LYS A 42 -1.43 -4.74 -1.23
CA LYS A 42 -0.43 -4.31 -0.26
C LYS A 42 0.92 -4.93 -0.55
N THR A 43 1.99 -4.23 -0.19
CA THR A 43 3.35 -4.77 -0.23
C THR A 43 3.57 -5.77 0.90
N ARG A 44 4.71 -6.47 0.85
CA ARG A 44 5.27 -7.11 2.05
C ARG A 44 5.56 -6.09 3.15
N VAL A 45 5.58 -6.60 4.37
CA VAL A 45 5.99 -5.86 5.57
C VAL A 45 7.50 -6.01 5.72
N ILE A 46 8.20 -4.90 5.92
CA ILE A 46 9.62 -4.91 6.26
C ILE A 46 9.73 -4.58 7.75
N LYS A 47 10.40 -5.43 8.52
CA LYS A 47 10.43 -5.30 9.98
C LYS A 47 11.53 -4.35 10.45
N LYS A 48 11.22 -3.52 11.43
CA LYS A 48 12.14 -2.64 12.16
C LYS A 48 13.05 -1.81 11.24
N ASP A 49 12.43 -1.17 10.24
CA ASP A 49 13.16 -0.35 9.27
C ASP A 49 12.36 0.90 8.90
N LEU A 50 12.93 2.09 9.14
CA LEU A 50 12.33 3.38 8.77
C LEU A 50 12.70 3.82 7.35
N ASN A 51 13.57 3.07 6.67
CA ASN A 51 13.99 3.29 5.29
C ASN A 51 13.79 2.01 4.44
N PRO A 52 12.58 1.41 4.49
CA PRO A 52 12.32 0.11 3.89
C PRO A 52 12.51 0.15 2.37
N THR A 53 13.14 -0.87 1.79
CA THR A 53 13.16 -1.09 0.33
C THR A 53 12.24 -2.26 -0.01
N TRP A 54 11.03 -1.96 -0.46
CA TRP A 54 10.07 -2.98 -0.90
C TRP A 54 10.40 -3.49 -2.29
N ASP A 55 10.77 -2.61 -3.22
CA ASP A 55 10.97 -2.93 -4.63
C ASP A 55 9.95 -3.95 -5.17
N GLU A 56 8.67 -3.65 -4.97
CA GLU A 56 7.56 -4.59 -5.21
C GLU A 56 6.60 -3.98 -6.23
N GLU A 57 6.25 -4.75 -7.27
CA GLU A 57 5.25 -4.36 -8.26
C GLU A 57 3.87 -4.91 -7.87
N LEU A 58 2.91 -4.01 -7.71
CA LEU A 58 1.51 -4.33 -7.44
C LEU A 58 0.67 -4.00 -8.67
N SER A 59 -0.27 -4.88 -9.01
CA SER A 59 -1.16 -4.72 -10.17
C SER A 59 -2.60 -4.53 -9.74
N LEU A 60 -3.28 -3.57 -10.36
CA LEU A 60 -4.69 -3.22 -10.13
C LEU A 60 -5.40 -3.14 -11.49
N TYR A 61 -6.65 -3.57 -11.56
CA TYR A 61 -7.46 -3.45 -12.77
C TYR A 61 -8.08 -2.06 -12.87
N ILE A 62 -8.06 -1.43 -14.03
CA ILE A 62 -8.72 -0.14 -14.27
C ILE A 62 -10.14 -0.45 -14.76
N PRO A 63 -11.20 -0.10 -14.00
CA PRO A 63 -12.58 -0.30 -14.45
C PRO A 63 -12.99 0.79 -15.43
N HIS A 64 -13.87 0.43 -16.36
CA HIS A 64 -14.29 1.29 -17.49
C HIS A 64 -15.04 2.57 -17.09
N SER A 65 -15.71 2.63 -15.94
CA SER A 65 -16.82 3.58 -15.74
C SER A 65 -16.58 4.70 -14.73
N THR A 66 -15.36 5.00 -14.27
CA THR A 66 -15.20 6.13 -13.32
C THR A 66 -13.76 6.61 -13.19
N PRO A 67 -13.52 7.94 -13.06
CA PRO A 67 -12.25 8.43 -12.56
C PRO A 67 -12.05 7.93 -11.13
N LEU A 68 -11.12 7.01 -10.94
CA LEU A 68 -10.78 6.47 -9.64
C LEU A 68 -9.52 7.16 -9.11
N LEU A 69 -9.59 7.62 -7.87
CA LEU A 69 -8.43 8.13 -7.15
C LEU A 69 -7.58 6.95 -6.67
N LEU A 70 -6.35 6.88 -7.16
CA LEU A 70 -5.33 5.99 -6.60
C LEU A 70 -4.90 6.54 -5.24
N LYS A 71 -5.11 5.77 -4.16
CA LYS A 71 -4.65 6.13 -2.82
C LYS A 71 -3.52 5.20 -2.40
N LEU A 72 -2.43 5.79 -1.94
CA LEU A 72 -1.33 5.07 -1.29
C LEU A 72 -1.36 5.45 0.18
N GLU A 73 -1.27 4.47 1.05
CA GLU A 73 -1.28 4.67 2.49
C GLU A 73 -0.18 3.80 3.12
N VAL A 74 0.65 4.39 3.96
CA VAL A 74 1.72 3.67 4.69
C VAL A 74 1.19 3.30 6.07
N PHE A 75 1.41 2.06 6.47
CA PHE A 75 1.00 1.53 7.78
C PHE A 75 2.17 0.88 8.48
N ASP A 76 2.16 0.96 9.81
CA ASP A 76 2.99 0.14 10.68
C ASP A 76 2.23 -1.12 11.07
N LYS A 77 2.87 -2.29 10.95
CA LYS A 77 2.24 -3.55 11.33
C LYS A 77 2.57 -3.89 12.78
N ASP A 78 1.57 -3.81 13.63
CA ASP A 78 1.67 -4.28 15.01
C ASP A 78 1.24 -5.74 15.15
N LEU A 79 1.94 -6.51 15.97
CA LEU A 79 1.59 -7.91 16.26
C LEU A 79 0.45 -8.04 17.27
N LEU A 80 0.22 -7.02 18.12
CA LEU A 80 -0.66 -7.10 19.29
C LEU A 80 -1.74 -5.99 19.33
N SER A 81 -1.66 -5.00 18.43
CA SER A 81 -2.59 -3.87 18.30
C SER A 81 -3.10 -3.73 16.87
N ARG A 82 -4.00 -2.76 16.64
CA ARG A 82 -4.40 -2.37 15.29
C ARG A 82 -3.25 -1.60 14.64
N ASP A 83 -2.93 -1.94 13.39
CA ASP A 83 -1.92 -1.26 12.57
C ASP A 83 -2.07 0.28 12.57
N ASP A 84 -0.99 0.98 12.88
CA ASP A 84 -0.94 2.44 12.94
C ASP A 84 -0.74 3.05 11.56
N LYS A 85 -1.52 4.07 11.21
CA LYS A 85 -1.35 4.81 9.95
C LYS A 85 -0.14 5.75 10.05
N MET A 86 0.79 5.63 9.11
CA MET A 86 2.02 6.42 9.07
C MET A 86 1.98 7.59 8.07
N GLY A 87 0.97 7.65 7.19
CA GLY A 87 0.77 8.74 6.23
C GLY A 87 -0.05 8.32 5.00
N ASN A 88 -0.32 9.29 4.12
CA ASN A 88 -0.95 9.09 2.80
C ASN A 88 -0.40 10.08 1.77
#